data_AF-A0AAJ0D134-F1
#
_entry.id   AF-A0AAJ0D134-F1
#
_cell.length_a   1.000
_cell.length_b   1.000
_cell.length_c   1.000
_cell.angle_alpha   90.00
_cell.angle_beta   90.00
_cell.angle_gamma   90.00
#
_symmetry.space_group_name_H-M   'P 1'
#
loop_
_entity.id
_entity.type
_entity.pdbx_description
1 polymer ?
#
loop_
_entity_poly.entity_id
_entity_poly.type
_entity_poly.pdbx_seq_one_letter_code
_entity_poly.pdbx_strand_id
1 'polypeptide(L)'
;MEAFEAELAKATKLGSGDLLGAVVMVNDKNGNFLYQRAAGRQLLDTDSPPLDPDCTISLTSAGKFLTNIAALQLVERGILMLDEPISKHVPEIEKCMLVEEVDEEILLRSPIRGVTLRDLLLNTSGMGTTDTYPERFGSEDRVPPPDFPDDAHPLAKDKFTHLFFEPGEGFEYGWGIYCVQLLVERLGDKDRFTQYVDHHIFGALGMTASTYRPALEPHVWKRRLQMVERKEDVSTADGEACLVARDKDTYGLTCSVSDIARLFGDIMSPDCKLLQRQEHRDLFFAPQLMPGSHAHQSLLAETTNYGFLLPLEQNVSHKVSWALTPPPAVNWTAAGALVEEDGTLPGSGIPKGTVAFEGLHNIIWTMNREKRRMMLFGTQLLPDYDMKAHNLAVRFLYDAWETFG
;
A
#
# COMPACT_ATOMS: atom_id res chain seq x y z
N MET A 1 9.33 21.44 11.43
CA MET A 1 9.33 20.26 12.34
C MET A 1 8.84 20.55 13.75
N GLU A 2 9.25 21.61 14.45
CA GLU A 2 8.81 21.85 15.85
C GLU A 2 7.29 21.91 16.04
N ALA A 3 6.57 22.56 15.13
CA ALA A 3 5.11 22.63 15.16
C ALA A 3 4.47 21.23 15.06
N PHE A 4 4.92 20.43 14.10
CA PHE A 4 4.52 19.03 13.97
C PHE A 4 4.83 18.21 15.23
N GLU A 5 6.04 18.33 15.81
CA GLU A 5 6.39 17.59 17.03
C GLU A 5 5.45 17.92 18.20
N ALA A 6 5.03 19.18 18.34
CA ALA A 6 4.05 19.59 19.35
C ALA A 6 2.66 18.98 19.12
N GLU A 7 2.20 18.94 17.87
CA GLU A 7 0.92 18.29 17.51
C GLU A 7 0.97 16.78 17.73
N LEU A 8 2.06 16.13 17.34
CA LEU A 8 2.30 14.71 17.57
C LEU A 8 2.32 14.36 19.07
N ALA A 9 3.00 15.17 19.89
CA ALA A 9 3.01 15.00 21.34
C ALA A 9 1.61 15.17 21.97
N LYS A 10 0.79 16.10 21.45
CA LYS A 10 -0.59 16.29 21.88
C LYS A 10 -1.46 15.07 21.51
N ALA A 11 -1.37 14.60 20.27
CA ALA A 11 -2.16 13.47 19.76
C ALA A 11 -1.84 12.16 20.49
N THR A 12 -0.58 11.97 20.90
CA THR A 12 -0.13 10.74 21.58
C THR A 12 -0.11 10.82 23.12
N LYS A 13 -0.57 11.95 23.68
CA LYS A 13 -0.64 12.15 25.12
C LYS A 13 -1.57 11.11 25.76
N LEU A 14 -1.17 10.53 26.89
CA LEU A 14 -2.03 9.62 27.64
C LEU A 14 -3.38 10.28 27.95
N GLY A 15 -4.47 9.60 27.58
CA GLY A 15 -5.84 10.08 27.73
C GLY A 15 -6.36 10.98 26.60
N SER A 16 -5.57 11.27 25.55
CA SER A 16 -6.08 12.01 24.38
C SER A 16 -7.17 11.25 23.63
N GLY A 17 -7.09 9.92 23.66
CA GLY A 17 -7.88 9.04 22.81
C GLY A 17 -7.45 9.07 21.34
N ASP A 18 -6.60 10.00 20.91
CA ASP A 18 -6.29 10.29 19.50
C ASP A 18 -5.36 9.24 18.89
N LEU A 19 -4.15 9.04 19.42
CA LEU A 19 -3.22 8.02 18.93
C LEU A 19 -2.58 7.29 20.11
N LEU A 20 -2.38 5.97 19.98
CA LEU A 20 -1.55 5.22 20.94
C LEU A 20 -0.08 5.66 20.83
N GLY A 21 0.41 5.72 19.60
CA GLY A 21 1.74 6.17 19.27
C GLY A 21 1.88 6.36 17.75
N ALA A 22 2.91 7.07 17.33
CA ALA A 22 3.29 7.15 15.93
C ALA A 22 4.80 7.29 15.81
N VAL A 23 5.33 6.81 14.69
CA VAL A 23 6.72 6.91 14.29
C VAL A 23 6.82 7.65 12.97
N VAL A 24 7.85 8.48 12.85
CA VAL A 24 8.14 9.24 11.63
C VAL A 24 9.61 9.14 11.29
N MET A 25 9.91 9.10 10.00
CA MET A 25 11.28 9.16 9.51
C MET A 25 11.40 9.96 8.20
N VAL A 26 12.58 10.56 8.03
CA VAL A 26 13.07 11.12 6.77
C VAL A 26 14.46 10.53 6.52
N ASN A 27 14.66 9.96 5.35
CA ASN A 27 15.91 9.30 4.97
C ASN A 27 16.52 9.94 3.71
N ASP A 28 17.85 9.89 3.62
CA ASP A 28 18.56 10.15 2.38
C ASP A 28 18.46 8.95 1.40
N LYS A 29 18.99 9.10 0.18
CA LYS A 29 19.03 8.02 -0.82
C LYS A 29 19.81 6.77 -0.40
N ASN A 30 20.60 6.80 0.68
CA ASN A 30 21.36 5.65 1.17
C ASN A 30 20.65 4.95 2.33
N GLY A 31 19.45 5.42 2.72
CA GLY A 31 18.71 4.92 3.87
C GLY A 31 19.20 5.49 5.21
N ASN A 32 20.08 6.50 5.23
CA ASN A 32 20.48 7.14 6.49
C ASN A 32 19.39 8.08 6.99
N PHE A 33 19.09 8.03 8.29
CA PHE A 33 18.12 8.92 8.91
C PHE A 33 18.64 10.36 8.95
N LEU A 34 17.91 11.26 8.31
CA LEU A 34 18.04 12.71 8.47
C LEU A 34 17.16 13.20 9.64
N TYR A 35 16.05 12.50 9.86
CA TYR A 35 15.12 12.74 10.95
C TYR A 35 14.44 11.43 11.33
N GLN A 36 14.34 11.13 12.62
CA GLN A 36 13.64 9.97 13.15
C GLN A 36 13.06 10.33 14.52
N ARG A 37 11.76 10.17 14.69
CA ARG A 37 11.07 10.43 15.95
C ARG A 37 9.97 9.41 16.17
N ALA A 38 9.68 9.14 17.42
CA ALA A 38 8.46 8.45 17.85
C ALA A 38 7.86 9.20 19.04
N ALA A 39 6.54 9.11 19.17
CA ALA A 39 5.81 9.64 20.32
C ALA A 39 4.70 8.66 20.73
N GLY A 40 4.27 8.76 21.99
CA GLY A 40 3.30 7.85 22.58
C GLY A 40 3.94 6.62 23.21
N ARG A 41 3.15 5.56 23.31
CA ARG A 41 3.54 4.31 23.96
C ARG A 41 3.46 3.14 23.01
N GLN A 42 4.16 2.07 23.36
CA GLN A 42 4.17 0.87 22.53
C GLN A 42 2.88 0.05 22.65
N LEU A 43 2.34 -0.07 23.87
CA LEU A 43 1.14 -0.84 24.21
C LEU A 43 0.11 0.09 24.88
N LEU A 44 -1.17 -0.31 24.82
CA LEU A 44 -2.28 0.43 25.40
C LEU A 44 -2.13 0.64 26.91
N ASP A 45 -1.50 -0.31 27.61
CA ASP A 45 -1.27 -0.26 29.05
C ASP A 45 -0.64 1.08 29.48
N THR A 46 -1.10 1.61 30.60
CA THR A 46 -0.71 2.96 31.06
C THR A 46 0.74 3.02 31.55
N ASP A 47 1.30 1.89 31.97
CA ASP A 47 2.70 1.70 32.36
C ASP A 47 3.59 1.21 31.21
N SER A 48 3.04 1.11 29.99
CA SER A 48 3.78 0.72 28.79
C SER A 48 4.97 1.67 28.54
N PRO A 49 6.13 1.15 28.09
CA PRO A 49 7.27 1.99 27.75
C PRO A 49 6.94 2.98 26.62
N PRO A 50 7.69 4.11 26.55
CA PRO A 50 7.65 4.99 25.39
C PRO A 50 7.89 4.22 24.09
N LEU A 51 7.25 4.66 23.01
CA LEU A 51 7.45 4.05 21.70
C LEU A 51 8.90 4.22 21.23
N ASP A 52 9.54 3.11 20.88
CA ASP A 52 10.87 3.09 20.28
C ASP A 52 10.82 3.66 18.84
N PRO A 53 11.67 4.62 18.45
CA PRO A 53 11.75 5.10 17.07
C PRO A 53 12.11 4.02 16.03
N ASP A 54 12.69 2.90 16.44
CA ASP A 54 12.92 1.71 15.61
C ASP A 54 11.91 0.58 15.91
N CYS A 55 10.73 0.90 16.44
CA CYS A 55 9.63 -0.07 16.59
C CYS A 55 9.28 -0.75 15.26
N THR A 56 8.57 -1.87 15.36
CA THR A 56 8.04 -2.55 14.17
C THR A 56 6.59 -2.15 13.93
N ILE A 57 6.23 -1.90 12.67
CA ILE A 57 4.87 -1.55 12.27
C ILE A 57 4.40 -2.51 11.18
N SER A 58 3.11 -2.85 11.18
CA SER A 58 2.50 -3.56 10.06
C SER A 58 2.14 -2.59 8.96
N LEU A 59 2.77 -2.75 7.80
CA LEU A 59 2.61 -1.88 6.63
C LEU A 59 1.32 -2.14 5.87
N THR A 60 0.69 -3.31 6.02
CA THR A 60 -0.48 -3.71 5.21
C THR A 60 -0.24 -3.46 3.71
N SER A 61 -1.09 -2.66 3.06
CA SER A 61 -0.96 -2.26 1.66
C SER A 61 0.31 -1.46 1.36
N ALA A 62 0.83 -0.69 2.31
CA ALA A 62 2.03 0.12 2.11
C ALA A 62 3.27 -0.74 1.79
N GLY A 63 3.23 -2.06 2.06
CA GLY A 63 4.29 -3.01 1.73
C GLY A 63 4.16 -3.70 0.36
N LYS A 64 3.10 -3.44 -0.43
CA LYS A 64 2.85 -4.16 -1.70
C LYS A 64 3.95 -4.02 -2.73
N PHE A 65 4.65 -2.88 -2.76
CA PHE A 65 5.76 -2.68 -3.69
C PHE A 65 6.88 -3.73 -3.51
N LEU A 66 7.01 -4.33 -2.32
CA LEU A 66 7.96 -5.41 -2.06
C LEU A 66 7.61 -6.68 -2.84
N THR A 67 6.31 -7.02 -2.92
CA THR A 67 5.82 -8.12 -3.76
C THR A 67 6.13 -7.87 -5.24
N ASN A 68 6.02 -6.62 -5.68
CA ASN A 68 6.36 -6.22 -7.04
C ASN A 68 7.87 -6.33 -7.31
N ILE A 69 8.73 -5.97 -6.35
CA ILE A 69 10.18 -6.22 -6.42
C ILE A 69 10.46 -7.73 -6.57
N ALA A 70 9.81 -8.57 -5.77
CA ALA A 70 10.01 -10.02 -5.85
C ALA A 70 9.67 -10.60 -7.23
N ALA A 71 8.57 -10.13 -7.86
CA ALA A 71 8.22 -10.55 -9.21
C ALA A 71 9.21 -10.02 -10.26
N LEU A 72 9.68 -8.78 -10.12
CA LEU A 72 10.68 -8.21 -11.03
C LEU A 72 12.05 -8.89 -10.91
N GLN A 73 12.42 -9.45 -9.76
CA GLN A 73 13.58 -10.32 -9.65
C GLN A 73 13.48 -11.56 -10.54
N LEU A 74 12.28 -12.12 -10.73
CA LEU A 74 12.05 -13.22 -11.66
C LEU A 74 12.10 -12.76 -13.13
N VAL A 75 11.69 -11.52 -13.41
CA VAL A 75 11.86 -10.90 -14.72
C VAL A 75 13.35 -10.72 -15.06
N GLU A 76 14.17 -10.26 -14.11
CA GLU A 76 15.63 -10.13 -14.33
C GLU A 76 16.33 -11.45 -14.63
N ARG A 77 15.82 -12.54 -14.04
CA ARG A 77 16.28 -13.92 -14.29
C ARG A 77 15.74 -14.51 -15.60
N GLY A 78 14.85 -13.81 -16.31
CA GLY A 78 14.22 -14.29 -17.54
C GLY A 78 13.19 -15.41 -17.34
N ILE A 79 12.70 -15.58 -16.10
CA ILE A 79 11.69 -16.59 -15.74
C ILE A 79 10.28 -16.07 -16.05
N LEU A 80 10.07 -14.77 -15.85
CA LEU A 80 8.84 -14.05 -16.17
C LEU A 80 9.10 -12.97 -17.21
N MET A 81 8.07 -12.63 -17.96
CA MET A 81 8.04 -11.47 -18.85
C MET A 81 6.96 -10.51 -18.38
N LEU A 82 7.21 -9.20 -18.51
CA LEU A 82 6.24 -8.18 -18.10
C LEU A 82 4.96 -8.23 -18.93
N ASP A 83 5.11 -8.45 -20.23
CA ASP A 83 4.07 -8.21 -21.24
C ASP A 83 3.50 -9.50 -21.87
N GLU A 84 3.87 -10.67 -21.33
CA GLU A 84 3.27 -11.95 -21.73
C GLU A 84 2.08 -12.32 -20.83
N PRO A 85 1.04 -12.99 -21.37
CA PRO A 85 -0.05 -13.51 -20.55
C PRO A 85 0.44 -14.45 -19.46
N ILE A 86 -0.03 -14.23 -18.24
CA ILE A 86 0.38 -15.03 -17.08
C ILE A 86 -0.33 -16.38 -16.96
N SER A 87 -1.32 -16.68 -17.82
CA SER A 87 -2.15 -17.89 -17.72
C SER A 87 -1.34 -19.19 -17.81
N LYS A 88 -0.20 -19.18 -18.50
CA LYS A 88 0.77 -20.29 -18.52
C LYS A 88 1.25 -20.70 -17.12
N HIS A 89 1.33 -19.75 -16.20
CA HIS A 89 1.84 -19.93 -14.84
C HIS A 89 0.72 -19.87 -13.79
N VAL A 90 -0.39 -19.20 -14.11
CA VAL A 90 -1.58 -19.07 -13.30
C VAL A 90 -2.82 -19.38 -14.13
N PRO A 91 -3.09 -20.66 -14.44
CA PRO A 91 -4.25 -21.04 -15.27
C PRO A 91 -5.59 -20.64 -14.62
N GLU A 92 -5.64 -20.45 -13.31
CA GLU A 92 -6.81 -19.92 -12.61
C GLU A 92 -7.27 -18.57 -13.17
N ILE A 93 -6.36 -17.75 -13.69
CA ILE A 93 -6.73 -16.43 -14.26
C ILE A 93 -7.66 -16.56 -15.47
N GLU A 94 -7.72 -17.72 -16.13
CA GLU A 94 -8.64 -17.96 -17.26
C GLU A 94 -10.09 -18.11 -16.81
N LYS A 95 -10.34 -18.31 -15.50
CA LYS A 95 -11.68 -18.29 -14.90
C LYS A 95 -12.14 -16.87 -14.54
N CYS A 96 -11.22 -15.91 -14.49
CA CYS A 96 -11.52 -14.50 -14.29
C CYS A 96 -12.06 -13.88 -15.59
N MET A 97 -13.35 -14.11 -15.85
CA MET A 97 -14.08 -13.54 -16.98
C MET A 97 -14.31 -12.03 -16.82
N LEU A 98 -14.50 -11.31 -17.93
CA LEU A 98 -14.95 -9.92 -17.93
C LEU A 98 -16.46 -9.86 -17.61
N VAL A 99 -16.82 -8.97 -16.68
CA VAL A 99 -18.22 -8.65 -16.34
C VAL A 99 -18.72 -7.51 -17.21
N GLU A 100 -19.83 -7.73 -17.90
CA GLU A 100 -20.56 -6.70 -18.65
C GLU A 100 -22.01 -6.65 -18.19
N GLU A 101 -22.55 -5.44 -17.99
CA GLU A 101 -23.97 -5.24 -17.72
C GLU A 101 -24.66 -4.70 -18.97
N VAL A 102 -25.62 -5.46 -19.50
CA VAL A 102 -26.40 -5.10 -20.70
C VAL A 102 -27.87 -5.27 -20.35
N ASP A 103 -28.65 -4.19 -20.47
CA ASP A 103 -30.08 -4.19 -20.14
C ASP A 103 -30.41 -4.79 -18.75
N GLU A 104 -29.61 -4.42 -17.73
CA GLU A 104 -29.66 -4.90 -16.34
C GLU A 104 -29.26 -6.39 -16.13
N GLU A 105 -28.92 -7.11 -17.20
CA GLU A 105 -28.40 -8.47 -17.15
C GLU A 105 -26.87 -8.49 -17.08
N ILE A 106 -26.33 -9.35 -16.21
CA ILE A 106 -24.89 -9.59 -16.10
C ILE A 106 -24.48 -10.67 -17.10
N LEU A 107 -23.55 -10.31 -17.99
CA LEU A 107 -22.91 -11.20 -18.94
C LEU A 107 -21.44 -11.40 -18.56
N LEU A 108 -20.97 -12.64 -18.71
CA LEU A 108 -19.57 -12.99 -18.53
C LEU A 108 -18.98 -13.41 -19.87
N ARG A 109 -17.89 -12.78 -20.27
CA ARG A 109 -17.15 -13.16 -21.49
C ARG A 109 -15.65 -13.18 -21.26
N SER A 110 -14.92 -13.87 -22.12
CA SER A 110 -13.46 -13.84 -22.08
C SER A 110 -12.94 -12.43 -22.43
N PRO A 111 -11.88 -11.96 -21.76
CA PRO A 111 -11.20 -10.72 -22.17
C PRO A 111 -10.57 -10.90 -23.56
N ILE A 112 -10.38 -9.80 -24.28
CA ILE A 112 -9.80 -9.81 -25.64
C ILE A 112 -8.34 -10.28 -25.62
N ARG A 113 -7.61 -9.94 -24.57
CA ARG A 113 -6.24 -10.40 -24.31
C ARG A 113 -6.10 -10.93 -22.88
N GLY A 114 -5.12 -11.79 -22.66
CA GLY A 114 -4.80 -12.26 -21.33
C GLY A 114 -4.21 -11.16 -20.45
N VAL A 115 -4.44 -11.29 -19.13
CA VAL A 115 -3.78 -10.47 -18.10
C VAL A 115 -2.28 -10.74 -18.12
N THR A 116 -1.48 -9.68 -18.07
CA THR A 116 -0.01 -9.74 -18.01
C THR A 116 0.50 -9.42 -16.62
N LEU A 117 1.80 -9.65 -16.36
CA LEU A 117 2.42 -9.20 -15.11
C LEU A 117 2.35 -7.68 -14.99
N ARG A 118 2.60 -6.93 -16.07
CA ARG A 118 2.53 -5.46 -16.07
C ARG A 118 1.15 -4.97 -15.62
N ASP A 119 0.08 -5.60 -16.10
CA ASP A 119 -1.27 -5.22 -15.70
C ASP A 119 -1.50 -5.37 -14.19
N LEU A 120 -0.95 -6.43 -13.59
CA LEU A 120 -1.05 -6.68 -12.15
C LEU A 120 -0.21 -5.70 -11.32
N LEU A 121 1.00 -5.36 -11.78
CA LEU A 121 1.88 -4.41 -11.09
C LEU A 121 1.27 -2.99 -11.06
N LEU A 122 0.45 -2.66 -12.06
CA LEU A 122 -0.08 -1.30 -12.29
C LEU A 122 -1.56 -1.13 -11.94
N ASN A 123 -2.21 -2.16 -11.37
CA ASN A 123 -3.66 -2.15 -11.09
C ASN A 123 -4.52 -1.90 -12.34
N THR A 124 -4.07 -2.39 -13.50
CA THR A 124 -4.79 -2.30 -14.78
C THR A 124 -5.25 -3.67 -15.29
N SER A 125 -5.27 -4.70 -14.44
CA SER A 125 -5.71 -6.05 -14.85
C SER A 125 -7.22 -6.19 -14.99
N GLY A 126 -7.99 -5.28 -14.37
CA GLY A 126 -9.44 -5.39 -14.23
C GLY A 126 -9.87 -6.15 -12.97
N MET A 127 -8.95 -6.76 -12.21
CA MET A 127 -9.29 -7.43 -10.95
C MET A 127 -9.56 -6.40 -9.84
N GLY A 128 -10.77 -6.43 -9.29
CA GLY A 128 -11.15 -5.60 -8.13
C GLY A 128 -10.95 -6.33 -6.80
N THR A 129 -11.88 -6.09 -5.88
CA THR A 129 -12.00 -6.73 -4.57
C THR A 129 -13.41 -7.30 -4.39
N THR A 130 -13.70 -7.93 -3.25
CA THR A 130 -15.08 -8.30 -2.91
C THR A 130 -16.03 -7.10 -2.80
N ASP A 131 -15.53 -5.92 -2.42
CA ASP A 131 -16.33 -4.70 -2.30
C ASP A 131 -16.68 -4.09 -3.68
N THR A 132 -15.89 -4.40 -4.72
CA THR A 132 -16.11 -3.84 -6.06
C THR A 132 -17.44 -4.30 -6.68
N TYR A 133 -17.91 -5.51 -6.36
CA TYR A 133 -19.20 -6.01 -6.84
C TYR A 133 -20.39 -5.21 -6.31
N PRO A 134 -20.61 -5.10 -4.98
CA PRO A 134 -21.71 -4.30 -4.46
C PRO A 134 -21.58 -2.81 -4.80
N GLU A 135 -20.36 -2.28 -4.94
CA GLU A 135 -20.15 -0.89 -5.37
C GLU A 135 -20.62 -0.63 -6.80
N ARG A 136 -20.32 -1.52 -7.74
CA ARG A 136 -20.69 -1.34 -9.15
C ARG A 136 -22.10 -1.81 -9.47
N PHE A 137 -22.55 -2.89 -8.81
CA PHE A 137 -23.78 -3.59 -9.19
C PHE A 137 -24.87 -3.55 -8.10
N GLY A 138 -24.60 -3.00 -6.92
CA GLY A 138 -25.55 -2.86 -5.82
C GLY A 138 -25.75 -4.11 -4.96
N SER A 139 -25.17 -5.26 -5.33
CA SER A 139 -25.11 -6.48 -4.52
C SER A 139 -23.96 -7.38 -4.96
N GLU A 140 -23.36 -8.11 -4.02
CA GLU A 140 -22.36 -9.15 -4.30
C GLU A 140 -22.96 -10.36 -5.05
N ASP A 141 -24.25 -10.64 -4.86
CA ASP A 141 -24.92 -11.82 -5.45
C ASP A 141 -25.25 -11.66 -6.95
N ARG A 142 -25.14 -10.45 -7.51
CA ARG A 142 -25.46 -10.21 -8.93
C ARG A 142 -24.45 -10.84 -9.87
N VAL A 143 -23.21 -11.01 -9.44
CA VAL A 143 -22.15 -11.62 -10.25
C VAL A 143 -21.70 -12.89 -9.54
N PRO A 144 -21.89 -14.07 -10.15
CA PRO A 144 -21.37 -15.30 -9.56
C PRO A 144 -19.84 -15.22 -9.47
N PRO A 145 -19.21 -15.83 -8.45
CA PRO A 145 -17.76 -15.88 -8.36
C PRO A 145 -17.16 -16.70 -9.51
N PRO A 146 -15.88 -16.50 -9.84
CA PRO A 146 -15.21 -17.34 -10.83
C PRO A 146 -15.30 -18.84 -10.50
N ASP A 147 -15.63 -19.65 -11.51
CA ASP A 147 -15.78 -21.10 -11.38
C ASP A 147 -14.42 -21.81 -11.42
N PHE A 148 -13.76 -21.87 -10.26
CA PHE A 148 -12.48 -22.54 -10.08
C PHE A 148 -12.63 -24.05 -9.87
N PRO A 149 -11.76 -24.88 -10.46
CA PRO A 149 -11.75 -26.31 -10.17
C PRO A 149 -11.36 -26.62 -8.72
N ASP A 150 -11.70 -27.81 -8.23
CA ASP A 150 -11.46 -28.22 -6.85
C ASP A 150 -9.97 -28.20 -6.45
N ASP A 151 -9.07 -28.41 -7.40
CA ASP A 151 -7.62 -28.41 -7.21
C ASP A 151 -6.96 -27.03 -7.43
N ALA A 152 -7.73 -25.98 -7.74
CA ALA A 152 -7.20 -24.62 -7.87
C ALA A 152 -6.55 -24.14 -6.56
N HIS A 153 -5.54 -23.29 -6.70
CA HIS A 153 -4.79 -22.80 -5.53
C HIS A 153 -5.71 -22.06 -4.55
N PRO A 154 -5.59 -22.28 -3.22
CA PRO A 154 -6.45 -21.63 -2.23
C PRO A 154 -6.44 -20.10 -2.32
N LEU A 155 -5.28 -19.51 -2.61
CA LEU A 155 -5.16 -18.05 -2.80
C LEU A 155 -6.00 -17.56 -3.99
N ALA A 156 -6.08 -18.33 -5.08
CA ALA A 156 -6.90 -17.95 -6.22
C ALA A 156 -8.39 -18.03 -5.84
N LYS A 157 -8.82 -19.13 -5.22
CA LYS A 157 -10.21 -19.29 -4.76
C LYS A 157 -10.67 -18.19 -3.80
N ASP A 158 -9.78 -17.72 -2.93
CA ASP A 158 -10.07 -16.72 -1.92
C ASP A 158 -9.96 -15.26 -2.42
N LYS A 159 -9.08 -15.00 -3.41
CA LYS A 159 -8.71 -13.62 -3.77
C LYS A 159 -8.90 -13.25 -5.24
N PHE A 160 -9.20 -14.17 -6.14
CA PHE A 160 -9.37 -13.81 -7.54
C PHE A 160 -10.83 -13.46 -7.83
N THR A 161 -11.04 -12.31 -8.47
CA THR A 161 -12.35 -11.83 -8.92
C THR A 161 -12.48 -11.98 -10.44
N HIS A 162 -13.68 -11.77 -10.95
CA HIS A 162 -13.87 -11.41 -12.34
C HIS A 162 -13.22 -10.06 -12.66
N LEU A 163 -13.06 -9.77 -13.95
CA LEU A 163 -12.48 -8.53 -14.46
C LEU A 163 -13.59 -7.51 -14.71
N PHE A 164 -13.38 -6.26 -14.31
CA PHE A 164 -14.38 -5.19 -14.47
C PHE A 164 -14.12 -4.27 -15.67
N PHE A 165 -13.01 -4.49 -16.38
CA PHE A 165 -12.66 -3.86 -17.65
C PHE A 165 -11.61 -4.73 -18.36
N GLU A 166 -11.43 -4.49 -19.66
CA GLU A 166 -10.38 -5.17 -20.44
C GLU A 166 -9.00 -4.87 -19.85
N PRO A 167 -8.11 -5.87 -19.70
CA PRO A 167 -6.76 -5.63 -19.20
C PRO A 167 -6.08 -4.46 -19.95
N GLY A 168 -5.56 -3.49 -19.21
CA GLY A 168 -4.90 -2.27 -19.72
C GLY A 168 -5.84 -1.11 -20.07
N GLU A 169 -7.15 -1.32 -20.14
CA GLU A 169 -8.15 -0.32 -20.55
C GLU A 169 -8.84 0.38 -19.37
N GLY A 170 -8.32 0.23 -18.16
CA GLY A 170 -8.87 0.83 -16.95
C GLY A 170 -7.89 0.79 -15.79
N PHE A 171 -8.31 1.36 -14.67
CA PHE A 171 -7.60 1.31 -13.40
C PHE A 171 -8.57 0.90 -12.29
N GLU A 172 -8.18 -0.09 -11.48
CA GLU A 172 -8.93 -0.54 -10.30
C GLU A 172 -7.92 -1.05 -9.29
N TYR A 173 -7.85 -0.39 -8.14
CA TYR A 173 -7.00 -0.87 -7.06
C TYR A 173 -7.62 -2.11 -6.43
N GLY A 174 -6.98 -3.26 -6.64
CA GLY A 174 -7.62 -4.53 -6.33
C GLY A 174 -6.67 -5.64 -5.89
N TRP A 175 -7.19 -6.85 -5.99
CA TRP A 175 -6.55 -8.06 -5.48
C TRP A 175 -5.56 -8.71 -6.46
N GLY A 176 -5.22 -8.02 -7.56
CA GLY A 176 -4.21 -8.48 -8.52
C GLY A 176 -2.85 -8.79 -7.88
N ILE A 177 -2.50 -8.13 -6.77
CA ILE A 177 -1.27 -8.40 -6.02
C ILE A 177 -1.15 -9.85 -5.52
N TYR A 178 -2.27 -10.52 -5.24
CA TYR A 178 -2.25 -11.92 -4.80
C TYR A 178 -1.92 -12.87 -5.95
N CYS A 179 -2.23 -12.47 -7.18
CA CYS A 179 -1.76 -13.16 -8.37
C CYS A 179 -0.24 -12.99 -8.55
N VAL A 180 0.30 -11.79 -8.29
CA VAL A 180 1.75 -11.54 -8.26
C VAL A 180 2.43 -12.41 -7.20
N GLN A 181 1.86 -12.50 -6.00
CA GLN A 181 2.33 -13.40 -4.94
C GLN A 181 2.36 -14.86 -5.40
N LEU A 182 1.28 -15.33 -6.03
CA LEU A 182 1.20 -16.71 -6.53
C LEU A 182 2.22 -16.99 -7.64
N LEU A 183 2.48 -16.02 -8.52
CA LEU A 183 3.54 -16.12 -9.54
C LEU A 183 4.90 -16.30 -8.89
N VAL A 184 5.23 -15.51 -7.86
CA VAL A 184 6.50 -15.62 -7.12
C VAL A 184 6.62 -16.98 -6.43
N GLU A 185 5.55 -17.45 -5.81
CA GLU A 185 5.52 -18.77 -5.15
C GLU A 185 5.72 -19.93 -6.15
N ARG A 186 5.07 -19.89 -7.30
CA ARG A 186 5.16 -20.96 -8.31
C ARG A 186 6.48 -20.99 -9.07
N LEU A 187 7.05 -19.82 -9.35
CA LEU A 187 8.15 -19.66 -10.30
C LEU A 187 9.46 -19.26 -9.66
N GLY A 188 9.44 -18.87 -8.39
CA GLY A 188 10.65 -18.74 -7.59
C GLY A 188 11.27 -20.10 -7.30
N ASP A 189 11.92 -20.21 -6.14
CA ASP A 189 12.62 -21.43 -5.72
C ASP A 189 11.68 -22.59 -5.34
N LYS A 190 10.40 -22.53 -5.77
CA LYS A 190 9.31 -23.48 -5.46
C LYS A 190 9.01 -23.61 -3.96
N ASP A 191 9.25 -22.53 -3.24
CA ASP A 191 8.94 -22.37 -1.82
C ASP A 191 7.76 -21.40 -1.64
N ARG A 192 7.25 -21.27 -0.41
CA ARG A 192 6.22 -20.28 -0.07
C ARG A 192 6.71 -18.87 -0.39
N PHE A 193 5.80 -17.98 -0.79
CA PHE A 193 6.13 -16.56 -1.03
C PHE A 193 6.95 -15.92 0.11
N THR A 194 6.61 -16.21 1.37
CA THR A 194 7.30 -15.64 2.53
C THR A 194 8.78 -16.06 2.59
N GLN A 195 9.11 -17.30 2.22
CA GLN A 195 10.50 -17.78 2.22
C GLN A 195 11.30 -17.14 1.09
N TYR A 196 10.68 -16.94 -0.07
CA TYR A 196 11.31 -16.22 -1.16
C TYR A 196 11.69 -14.80 -0.71
N VAL A 197 10.77 -14.07 -0.08
CA VAL A 197 11.06 -12.73 0.44
C VAL A 197 12.13 -12.75 1.52
N ASP A 198 12.06 -13.69 2.47
CA ASP A 198 13.05 -13.82 3.55
C ASP A 198 14.47 -13.97 2.98
N HIS A 199 14.65 -14.78 1.93
CA HIS A 199 15.96 -15.03 1.32
C HIS A 199 16.40 -13.91 0.35
N HIS A 200 15.55 -13.56 -0.61
CA HIS A 200 15.94 -12.73 -1.76
C HIS A 200 15.79 -11.23 -1.52
N ILE A 201 15.12 -10.83 -0.43
CA ILE A 201 14.92 -9.42 -0.10
C ILE A 201 15.47 -9.14 1.31
N PHE A 202 14.93 -9.78 2.34
CA PHE A 202 15.35 -9.47 3.71
C PHE A 202 16.80 -9.89 3.95
N GLY A 203 17.18 -11.11 3.56
CA GLY A 203 18.56 -11.58 3.65
C GLY A 203 19.53 -10.72 2.84
N ALA A 204 19.16 -10.32 1.62
CA ALA A 204 19.99 -9.50 0.74
C ALA A 204 20.28 -8.10 1.31
N LEU A 205 19.32 -7.52 2.05
CA LEU A 205 19.45 -6.20 2.66
C LEU A 205 19.81 -6.22 4.15
N GLY A 206 19.85 -7.40 4.79
CA GLY A 206 20.05 -7.53 6.23
C GLY A 206 18.87 -7.02 7.06
N MET A 207 17.64 -7.15 6.56
CA MET A 207 16.40 -6.76 7.24
C MET A 207 15.99 -7.81 8.28
N THR A 208 16.67 -7.80 9.43
CA THR A 208 16.51 -8.83 10.48
C THR A 208 15.26 -8.68 11.34
N ALA A 209 14.55 -7.56 11.23
CA ALA A 209 13.33 -7.23 11.96
C ALA A 209 12.13 -7.03 11.02
N SER A 210 12.09 -7.80 9.93
CA SER A 210 11.02 -7.82 8.93
C SER A 210 10.46 -9.23 8.73
N THR A 211 9.13 -9.37 8.66
CA THR A 211 8.47 -10.65 8.44
C THR A 211 7.00 -10.49 8.04
N TYR A 212 6.48 -11.43 7.26
CA TYR A 212 5.03 -11.61 7.02
C TYR A 212 4.33 -12.43 8.11
N ARG A 213 5.09 -12.96 9.08
CA ARG A 213 4.59 -13.86 10.14
C ARG A 213 5.02 -13.36 11.52
N PRO A 214 4.67 -12.11 11.90
CA PRO A 214 5.24 -11.46 13.08
C PRO A 214 4.95 -12.20 14.38
N ALA A 215 3.79 -12.85 14.51
CA ALA A 215 3.46 -13.67 15.68
C ALA A 215 4.37 -14.91 15.87
N LEU A 216 5.05 -15.35 14.80
CA LEU A 216 6.02 -16.45 14.84
C LEU A 216 7.46 -15.97 15.09
N GLU A 217 7.69 -14.65 15.14
CA GLU A 217 9.01 -14.02 15.30
C GLU A 217 9.04 -13.15 16.56
N PRO A 218 9.35 -13.72 17.74
CA PRO A 218 9.21 -13.02 19.02
C PRO A 218 10.01 -11.71 19.13
N HIS A 219 11.17 -11.60 18.47
CA HIS A 219 11.98 -10.38 18.48
C HIS A 219 11.34 -9.25 17.65
N VAL A 220 10.59 -9.58 16.59
CA VAL A 220 9.77 -8.61 15.85
C VAL A 220 8.53 -8.28 16.67
N TRP A 221 7.77 -9.28 17.09
CA TRP A 221 6.50 -9.09 17.80
C TRP A 221 6.61 -8.22 19.04
N LYS A 222 7.67 -8.41 19.84
CA LYS A 222 7.92 -7.65 21.08
C LYS A 222 8.25 -6.19 20.84
N ARG A 223 8.63 -5.79 19.63
CA ARG A 223 8.98 -4.42 19.25
C ARG A 223 7.83 -3.69 18.56
N ARG A 224 6.70 -4.36 18.33
CA ARG A 224 5.61 -3.78 17.56
C ARG A 224 4.98 -2.61 18.29
N LEU A 225 4.62 -1.57 17.54
CA LEU A 225 3.55 -0.67 17.96
C LEU A 225 2.25 -1.48 17.94
N GLN A 226 1.58 -1.58 19.08
CA GLN A 226 0.33 -2.34 19.17
C GLN A 226 -0.73 -1.72 18.27
N MET A 227 -1.44 -2.58 17.55
CA MET A 227 -2.59 -2.18 16.77
C MET A 227 -3.78 -1.87 17.67
N VAL A 228 -4.42 -0.75 17.39
CA VAL A 228 -5.57 -0.24 18.12
C VAL A 228 -6.67 0.19 17.16
N GLU A 229 -7.90 0.21 17.65
CA GLU A 229 -9.06 0.78 16.95
C GLU A 229 -9.67 1.88 17.80
N ARG A 230 -10.01 3.00 17.17
CA ARG A 230 -10.82 4.03 17.77
C ARG A 230 -12.28 3.60 17.79
N LYS A 231 -12.89 3.60 18.97
CA LYS A 231 -14.33 3.42 19.15
C LYS A 231 -14.93 4.62 19.88
N GLU A 232 -16.19 4.91 19.62
CA GLU A 232 -16.97 5.79 20.47
C GLU A 232 -17.23 5.10 21.82
N ASP A 233 -16.88 5.75 22.92
CA ASP A 233 -17.15 5.22 24.26
C ASP A 233 -18.60 5.52 24.66
N VAL A 234 -19.49 4.57 24.35
CA VAL A 234 -20.91 4.58 24.73
C VAL A 234 -21.15 4.56 26.25
N SER A 235 -20.11 4.41 27.08
CA SER A 235 -20.24 4.44 28.55
C SER A 235 -20.08 5.84 29.16
N THR A 236 -19.59 6.81 28.38
CA THR A 236 -19.54 8.22 28.78
C THR A 236 -20.79 8.95 28.27
N ALA A 237 -21.34 9.87 29.08
CA ALA A 237 -22.52 10.65 28.68
C ALA A 237 -22.28 11.52 27.44
N ASP A 238 -21.01 11.75 27.10
CA ASP A 238 -20.54 12.64 26.05
C ASP A 238 -19.95 11.89 24.84
N GLY A 239 -19.88 10.55 24.86
CA GLY A 239 -19.41 9.73 23.74
C GLY A 239 -17.92 9.89 23.40
N GLU A 240 -17.05 10.12 24.39
CA GLU A 240 -15.61 10.32 24.15
C GLU A 240 -14.98 9.12 23.43
N ALA A 241 -14.11 9.36 22.44
CA ALA A 241 -13.48 8.27 21.71
C ALA A 241 -12.41 7.56 22.57
N CYS A 242 -12.43 6.23 22.61
CA CYS A 242 -11.43 5.41 23.28
C CYS A 242 -10.69 4.49 22.29
N LEU A 243 -9.50 4.03 22.70
CA LEU A 243 -8.69 3.10 21.91
C LEU A 243 -8.79 1.70 22.49
N VAL A 244 -9.07 0.72 21.64
CA VAL A 244 -9.17 -0.70 22.03
C VAL A 244 -8.16 -1.56 21.24
N ALA A 245 -7.63 -2.60 21.87
CA ALA A 245 -6.61 -3.45 21.27
C ALA A 245 -7.14 -4.26 20.07
N ARG A 246 -6.34 -4.33 18.99
CA ARG A 246 -6.66 -5.07 17.75
C ARG A 246 -5.52 -5.89 17.16
N ASP A 247 -4.47 -6.20 17.94
CA ASP A 247 -3.30 -6.97 17.50
C ASP A 247 -3.56 -8.37 16.89
N LYS A 248 -4.78 -8.93 17.01
CA LYS A 248 -5.10 -10.22 16.38
C LYS A 248 -5.21 -10.11 14.85
N ASP A 249 -5.30 -8.89 14.33
CA ASP A 249 -5.58 -8.57 12.94
C ASP A 249 -4.30 -8.11 12.20
N THR A 250 -3.13 -8.72 12.47
CA THR A 250 -1.91 -8.34 11.74
C THR A 250 -1.96 -8.83 10.29
N TYR A 251 -2.23 -7.90 9.37
CA TYR A 251 -2.24 -8.14 7.93
C TYR A 251 -0.92 -7.75 7.27
N GLY A 252 -0.38 -8.62 6.42
CA GLY A 252 0.74 -8.29 5.53
C GLY A 252 2.09 -8.16 6.23
N LEU A 253 2.94 -7.29 5.68
CA LEU A 253 4.35 -7.15 6.05
C LEU A 253 4.51 -6.33 7.34
N THR A 254 5.20 -6.88 8.34
CA THR A 254 5.66 -6.13 9.52
C THR A 254 7.17 -5.87 9.42
N CYS A 255 7.60 -4.62 9.61
CA CYS A 255 9.01 -4.23 9.52
C CYS A 255 9.39 -3.24 10.62
N SER A 256 10.65 -3.23 11.04
CA SER A 256 11.22 -2.10 11.77
C SER A 256 11.41 -0.89 10.86
N VAL A 257 11.43 0.30 11.46
CA VAL A 257 11.65 1.56 10.74
C VAL A 257 13.01 1.58 10.03
N SER A 258 14.06 1.02 10.66
CA SER A 258 15.39 0.88 10.02
C SER A 258 15.40 -0.10 8.86
N ASP A 259 14.62 -1.17 8.90
CA ASP A 259 14.54 -2.11 7.78
C ASP A 259 13.78 -1.50 6.60
N ILE A 260 12.73 -0.71 6.88
CA ILE A 260 12.06 0.09 5.87
C ILE A 260 13.05 1.08 5.22
N ALA A 261 13.83 1.80 6.01
CA ALA A 261 14.85 2.72 5.52
C ALA A 261 15.89 2.05 4.60
N ARG A 262 16.34 0.83 4.93
CA ARG A 262 17.24 0.04 4.06
C ARG A 262 16.61 -0.32 2.72
N LEU A 263 15.36 -0.76 2.74
CA LEU A 263 14.63 -1.12 1.52
C LEU A 263 14.48 0.07 0.58
N PHE A 264 14.06 1.23 1.09
CA PHE A 264 13.94 2.44 0.29
C PHE A 264 15.29 3.00 -0.17
N GLY A 265 16.32 2.91 0.67
CA GLY A 265 17.68 3.26 0.27
C GLY A 265 18.19 2.40 -0.88
N ASP A 266 17.93 1.10 -0.84
CA ASP A 266 18.37 0.18 -1.90
C ASP A 266 17.70 0.47 -3.25
N ILE A 267 16.36 0.63 -3.29
CA ILE A 267 15.64 0.83 -4.56
C ILE A 267 15.97 2.18 -5.24
N MET A 268 16.36 3.20 -4.46
CA MET A 268 16.84 4.48 -4.97
C MET A 268 18.34 4.48 -5.32
N SER A 269 19.08 3.45 -4.91
CA SER A 269 20.53 3.36 -5.13
C SER A 269 20.84 3.02 -6.59
N PRO A 270 21.85 3.66 -7.21
CA PRO A 270 22.35 3.22 -8.52
C PRO A 270 22.94 1.80 -8.45
N ASP A 271 23.41 1.38 -7.27
CA ASP A 271 23.94 0.05 -6.97
C ASP A 271 22.90 -0.81 -6.22
N CYS A 272 21.61 -0.66 -6.56
CA CYS A 272 20.50 -1.43 -6.00
C CYS A 272 20.82 -2.93 -6.01
N LYS A 273 20.72 -3.58 -4.86
CA LYS A 273 20.96 -5.02 -4.71
C LYS A 273 19.77 -5.84 -5.19
N LEU A 274 18.55 -5.32 -4.98
CA LEU A 274 17.33 -6.07 -5.25
C LEU A 274 16.96 -6.14 -6.74
N LEU A 275 17.20 -5.06 -7.50
CA LEU A 275 16.92 -4.95 -8.94
C LEU A 275 18.10 -4.29 -9.63
N GLN A 276 18.84 -5.08 -10.42
CA GLN A 276 20.08 -4.64 -11.04
C GLN A 276 19.85 -3.81 -12.31
N ARG A 277 18.69 -3.96 -12.96
CA ARG A 277 18.39 -3.30 -14.24
C ARG A 277 17.68 -1.97 -14.03
N GLN A 278 18.19 -0.93 -14.70
CA GLN A 278 17.66 0.42 -14.59
C GLN A 278 16.19 0.48 -15.04
N GLU A 279 15.86 -0.18 -16.15
CA GLU A 279 14.50 -0.19 -16.70
C GLU A 279 13.45 -0.78 -15.76
N HIS A 280 13.84 -1.71 -14.89
CA HIS A 280 12.93 -2.27 -13.88
C HIS A 280 12.78 -1.36 -12.67
N ARG A 281 13.86 -0.67 -12.27
CA ARG A 281 13.78 0.36 -11.22
C ARG A 281 12.95 1.56 -11.69
N ASP A 282 13.02 1.92 -12.97
CA ASP A 282 12.23 3.02 -13.53
C ASP A 282 10.72 2.78 -13.42
N LEU A 283 10.25 1.52 -13.39
CA LEU A 283 8.84 1.19 -13.16
C LEU A 283 8.30 1.74 -11.83
N PHE A 284 9.17 1.99 -10.83
CA PHE A 284 8.80 2.51 -9.52
C PHE A 284 8.83 4.05 -9.43
N PHE A 285 9.32 4.75 -10.47
CA PHE A 285 9.57 6.19 -10.40
C PHE A 285 9.13 6.98 -11.65
N ALA A 286 8.75 6.31 -12.73
CA ALA A 286 8.31 6.93 -13.98
C ALA A 286 6.82 6.66 -14.23
N PRO A 287 6.08 7.58 -14.88
CA PRO A 287 4.67 7.37 -15.20
C PRO A 287 4.51 6.13 -16.08
N GLN A 288 3.58 5.26 -15.70
CA GLN A 288 3.33 3.99 -16.42
C GLN A 288 2.01 4.01 -17.20
N LEU A 289 1.10 4.92 -16.88
CA LEU A 289 -0.14 5.10 -17.63
C LEU A 289 0.05 6.22 -18.65
N MET A 290 -0.27 5.93 -19.90
CA MET A 290 -0.20 6.92 -20.98
C MET A 290 -1.19 8.06 -20.69
N PRO A 291 -0.74 9.34 -20.66
CA PRO A 291 -1.64 10.47 -20.44
C PRO A 291 -2.81 10.47 -21.43
N GLY A 292 -4.02 10.54 -20.90
CA GLY A 292 -5.26 10.54 -21.67
C GLY A 292 -5.76 9.15 -22.12
N SER A 293 -5.04 8.06 -21.85
CA SER A 293 -5.55 6.69 -22.03
C SER A 293 -6.74 6.40 -21.10
N HIS A 294 -7.53 5.37 -21.39
CA HIS A 294 -8.65 4.96 -20.52
C HIS A 294 -8.16 4.65 -19.10
N ALA A 295 -7.08 3.90 -18.93
CA ALA A 295 -6.51 3.61 -17.61
C ALA A 295 -6.11 4.89 -16.84
N HIS A 296 -5.49 5.85 -17.51
CA HIS A 296 -5.14 7.13 -16.89
C HIS A 296 -6.40 7.95 -16.51
N GLN A 297 -7.42 7.96 -17.37
CA GLN A 297 -8.68 8.63 -17.05
C GLN A 297 -9.41 7.96 -15.88
N SER A 298 -9.42 6.62 -15.82
CA SER A 298 -9.98 5.85 -14.70
C SER A 298 -9.25 6.15 -13.38
N LEU A 299 -7.92 6.24 -13.40
CA LEU A 299 -7.14 6.64 -12.22
C LEU A 299 -7.62 8.00 -11.68
N LEU A 300 -7.78 8.98 -12.57
CA LEU A 300 -8.17 10.35 -12.23
C LEU A 300 -9.65 10.52 -11.85
N ALA A 301 -10.51 9.58 -12.25
CA ALA A 301 -11.94 9.63 -11.93
C ALA A 301 -12.23 9.34 -10.45
N GLU A 302 -11.29 8.68 -9.77
CA GLU A 302 -11.46 8.10 -8.44
C GLU A 302 -10.44 8.71 -7.45
N THR A 303 -10.86 9.71 -6.67
CA THR A 303 -9.95 10.41 -5.75
C THR A 303 -9.37 9.50 -4.67
N THR A 304 -9.98 8.37 -4.33
CA THR A 304 -9.41 7.39 -3.38
C THR A 304 -8.04 6.86 -3.82
N ASN A 305 -7.70 6.92 -5.11
CA ASN A 305 -6.40 6.48 -5.63
C ASN A 305 -5.23 7.41 -5.28
N TYR A 306 -5.48 8.66 -4.91
CA TYR A 306 -4.43 9.66 -4.63
C TYR A 306 -4.78 10.63 -3.49
N GLY A 307 -6.03 10.59 -3.02
CA GLY A 307 -6.62 11.48 -2.04
C GLY A 307 -6.02 11.33 -0.65
N PHE A 308 -5.35 10.21 -0.36
CA PHE A 308 -4.57 10.05 0.86
C PHE A 308 -3.46 11.09 1.03
N LEU A 309 -3.06 11.76 -0.05
CA LEU A 309 -2.07 12.82 -0.01
C LEU A 309 -2.67 14.19 0.34
N LEU A 310 -4.00 14.28 0.46
CA LEU A 310 -4.73 15.51 0.77
C LEU A 310 -5.20 15.50 2.22
N PRO A 311 -5.28 16.68 2.86
CA PRO A 311 -5.93 16.80 4.15
C PRO A 311 -7.44 16.52 4.02
N LEU A 312 -8.00 15.86 5.02
CA LEU A 312 -9.43 15.61 5.14
C LEU A 312 -10.11 16.77 5.86
N GLU A 313 -11.18 17.29 5.26
CA GLU A 313 -12.03 18.33 5.85
C GLU A 313 -13.13 17.76 6.77
N GLN A 314 -13.46 16.48 6.59
CA GLN A 314 -14.45 15.74 7.36
C GLN A 314 -14.10 14.25 7.40
N ASN A 315 -14.69 13.49 8.33
CA ASN A 315 -14.56 12.03 8.35
C ASN A 315 -15.15 11.46 7.05
N VAL A 316 -14.27 11.01 6.16
CA VAL A 316 -14.63 10.28 4.96
C VAL A 316 -14.11 8.86 5.10
N SER A 317 -14.90 7.91 4.61
CA SER A 317 -14.40 6.56 4.39
C SER A 317 -13.88 6.46 2.96
N HIS A 318 -13.03 5.47 2.69
CA HIS A 318 -12.63 5.06 1.33
C HIS A 318 -13.79 4.80 0.35
N LYS A 319 -15.04 4.74 0.83
CA LYS A 319 -16.22 4.46 0.00
C LYS A 319 -16.79 5.70 -0.69
N VAL A 320 -16.26 6.90 -0.42
CA VAL A 320 -16.75 8.13 -1.08
C VAL A 320 -15.82 8.46 -2.25
N SER A 321 -16.22 8.02 -3.43
CA SER A 321 -15.59 8.40 -4.69
C SER A 321 -16.12 9.73 -5.21
N TRP A 322 -15.18 10.58 -5.63
CA TRP A 322 -15.42 11.82 -6.34
C TRP A 322 -14.12 12.20 -7.07
N ALA A 323 -14.16 13.13 -8.02
CA ALA A 323 -12.97 13.63 -8.71
C ALA A 323 -12.71 15.10 -8.34
N LEU A 324 -11.44 15.45 -8.11
CA LEU A 324 -11.03 16.85 -8.02
C LEU A 324 -11.31 17.58 -9.34
N THR A 325 -11.68 18.85 -9.26
CA THR A 325 -11.93 19.69 -10.43
C THR A 325 -11.08 20.96 -10.39
N PRO A 326 -10.13 21.16 -11.33
CA PRO A 326 -9.69 20.18 -12.33
C PRO A 326 -9.00 18.96 -11.70
N PRO A 327 -8.91 17.81 -12.41
CA PRO A 327 -8.16 16.66 -11.91
C PRO A 327 -6.68 16.99 -11.70
N PRO A 328 -6.02 16.42 -10.67
CA PRO A 328 -4.61 16.64 -10.43
C PRO A 328 -3.77 15.92 -11.50
N ALA A 329 -2.56 16.41 -11.72
CA ALA A 329 -1.54 15.77 -12.54
C ALA A 329 -0.89 14.64 -11.75
N VAL A 330 -1.52 13.47 -11.80
CA VAL A 330 -1.04 12.25 -11.13
C VAL A 330 -1.04 11.05 -12.08
N ASN A 331 -0.11 10.14 -11.86
CA ASN A 331 0.03 8.89 -12.58
C ASN A 331 0.17 7.72 -11.61
N TRP A 332 0.44 6.52 -12.13
CA TRP A 332 0.72 5.34 -11.33
C TRP A 332 2.06 4.70 -11.70
N THR A 333 2.64 4.01 -10.72
CA THR A 333 3.91 3.28 -10.82
C THR A 333 3.76 1.88 -10.23
N ALA A 334 4.77 1.02 -10.37
CA ALA A 334 4.83 -0.25 -9.66
C ALA A 334 4.94 -0.11 -8.12
N ALA A 335 5.09 1.11 -7.58
CA ALA A 335 5.12 1.38 -6.14
C ALA A 335 3.85 2.02 -5.58
N GLY A 336 3.12 2.79 -6.40
CA GLY A 336 1.98 3.59 -5.97
C GLY A 336 1.75 4.82 -6.87
N ALA A 337 0.98 5.79 -6.35
CA ALA A 337 0.66 7.03 -7.04
C ALA A 337 1.91 7.89 -7.27
N LEU A 338 2.01 8.54 -8.43
CA LEU A 338 3.09 9.45 -8.81
C LEU A 338 2.54 10.86 -9.01
N VAL A 339 3.18 11.85 -8.37
CA VAL A 339 2.88 13.27 -8.57
C VAL A 339 3.65 13.79 -9.80
N GLU A 340 2.96 14.29 -10.82
CA GLU A 340 3.58 14.73 -12.08
C GLU A 340 3.85 16.24 -12.14
N GLU A 341 3.17 17.04 -11.31
CA GLU A 341 3.34 18.50 -11.24
C GLU A 341 3.34 19.03 -9.79
N ASP A 342 4.19 20.03 -9.54
CA ASP A 342 4.24 20.70 -8.24
C ASP A 342 2.92 21.41 -7.92
N GLY A 343 2.45 21.31 -6.68
CA GLY A 343 1.24 22.00 -6.23
C GLY A 343 -0.08 21.43 -6.77
N THR A 344 -0.03 20.33 -7.51
CA THR A 344 -1.24 19.69 -8.07
C THR A 344 -2.14 19.04 -7.01
N LEU A 345 -1.57 18.75 -5.83
CA LEU A 345 -2.27 18.25 -4.64
C LEU A 345 -2.20 19.32 -3.54
N PRO A 346 -3.22 20.20 -3.42
CA PRO A 346 -3.19 21.33 -2.49
C PRO A 346 -3.02 20.88 -1.03
N GLY A 347 -2.18 21.60 -0.28
CA GLY A 347 -1.95 21.32 1.14
C GLY A 347 -1.05 20.11 1.44
N SER A 348 -0.66 19.33 0.44
CA SER A 348 0.24 18.17 0.62
C SER A 348 1.71 18.56 0.80
N GLY A 349 2.16 19.63 0.12
CA GLY A 349 3.57 20.03 0.07
C GLY A 349 4.47 19.06 -0.71
N ILE A 350 3.88 18.08 -1.40
CA ILE A 350 4.61 17.01 -2.08
C ILE A 350 5.11 17.52 -3.45
N PRO A 351 6.42 17.44 -3.74
CA PRO A 351 6.97 17.89 -5.02
C PRO A 351 6.72 16.88 -6.15
N LYS A 352 6.82 17.35 -7.38
CA LYS A 352 6.86 16.55 -8.61
C LYS A 352 7.89 15.43 -8.51
N GLY A 353 7.56 14.28 -9.12
CA GLY A 353 8.41 13.09 -9.16
C GLY A 353 8.35 12.26 -7.87
N THR A 354 7.47 12.63 -6.94
CA THR A 354 7.27 11.88 -5.70
C THR A 354 6.28 10.76 -5.93
N VAL A 355 6.68 9.57 -5.50
CA VAL A 355 5.86 8.37 -5.49
C VAL A 355 5.40 8.13 -4.06
N ALA A 356 4.12 7.81 -3.89
CA ALA A 356 3.52 7.65 -2.58
C ALA A 356 2.55 6.48 -2.54
N PHE A 357 2.43 5.89 -1.36
CA PHE A 357 1.39 4.91 -1.09
C PHE A 357 1.05 4.88 0.39
N GLU A 358 -0.05 4.19 0.70
CA GLU A 358 -0.60 4.15 2.03
C GLU A 358 -0.94 2.73 2.51
N GLY A 359 -1.26 2.63 3.79
CA GLY A 359 -1.67 1.40 4.44
C GLY A 359 -2.80 1.63 5.44
N LEU A 360 -3.63 0.59 5.60
CA LEU A 360 -4.88 0.54 6.35
C LEU A 360 -4.82 1.18 7.74
N HIS A 361 -3.65 1.12 8.38
CA HIS A 361 -3.46 1.62 9.74
C HIS A 361 -2.98 3.08 9.77
N ASN A 362 -3.47 3.92 8.84
CA ASN A 362 -3.09 5.32 8.68
C ASN A 362 -1.57 5.50 8.51
N ILE A 363 -0.98 4.72 7.61
CA ILE A 363 0.44 4.78 7.25
C ILE A 363 0.54 5.47 5.90
N ILE A 364 1.44 6.44 5.77
CA ILE A 364 1.76 7.06 4.48
C ILE A 364 3.27 7.13 4.34
N TRP A 365 3.78 6.70 3.19
CA TRP A 365 5.15 6.97 2.81
C TRP A 365 5.22 7.68 1.47
N THR A 366 6.29 8.44 1.30
CA THR A 366 6.62 9.11 0.04
C THR A 366 8.10 8.88 -0.27
N MET A 367 8.46 8.75 -1.54
CA MET A 367 9.84 8.69 -1.98
C MET A 367 10.01 9.47 -3.28
N ASN A 368 11.13 10.19 -3.40
CA ASN A 368 11.45 10.97 -4.59
C ASN A 368 12.90 10.72 -4.96
N ARG A 369 13.11 10.09 -6.12
CA ARG A 369 14.43 9.70 -6.61
C ARG A 369 15.31 10.90 -6.96
N GLU A 370 14.72 11.96 -7.52
CA GLU A 370 15.45 13.17 -7.90
C GLU A 370 15.89 13.97 -6.67
N LYS A 371 14.98 14.15 -5.71
CA LYS A 371 15.27 14.82 -4.43
C LYS A 371 16.10 13.96 -3.48
N ARG A 372 16.20 12.64 -3.74
CA ARG A 372 16.96 11.68 -2.92
C ARG A 372 16.45 11.66 -1.48
N ARG A 373 15.13 11.60 -1.35
CA ARG A 373 14.42 11.64 -0.08
C ARG A 373 13.35 10.57 -0.02
N MET A 374 13.18 10.02 1.17
CA MET A 374 12.07 9.17 1.53
C MET A 374 11.54 9.60 2.89
N MET A 375 10.22 9.55 3.05
CA MET A 375 9.52 9.94 4.27
C MET A 375 8.48 8.89 4.60
N LEU A 376 8.30 8.61 5.89
CA LEU A 376 7.26 7.71 6.39
C LEU A 376 6.63 8.35 7.62
N PHE A 377 5.31 8.37 7.64
CA PHE A 377 4.51 8.44 8.85
C PHE A 377 3.86 7.07 9.09
N GLY A 378 3.99 6.54 10.30
CA GLY A 378 3.38 5.27 10.67
C GLY A 378 2.71 5.34 12.03
N THR A 379 1.42 5.02 12.07
CA THR A 379 0.70 4.59 13.28
C THR A 379 0.15 3.18 13.07
N GLN A 380 -0.56 2.64 14.06
CA GLN A 380 -1.25 1.35 13.97
C GLN A 380 -2.72 1.51 14.41
N LEU A 381 -3.39 2.53 13.89
CA LEU A 381 -4.77 2.90 14.24
C LEU A 381 -5.75 2.49 13.15
N LEU A 382 -6.86 1.87 13.56
CA LEU A 382 -8.10 1.70 12.81
C LEU A 382 -9.20 2.68 13.30
N PRO A 383 -10.19 3.02 12.47
CA PRO A 383 -10.31 2.63 11.06
C PRO A 383 -9.29 3.33 10.17
N ASP A 384 -9.18 2.86 8.93
CA ASP A 384 -8.45 3.57 7.89
C ASP A 384 -9.07 4.94 7.62
N TYR A 385 -8.26 5.90 7.16
CA TYR A 385 -8.66 7.31 6.99
C TYR A 385 -9.25 7.92 8.28
N ASP A 386 -8.70 7.55 9.43
CA ASP A 386 -9.02 8.23 10.68
C ASP A 386 -8.57 9.69 10.55
N MET A 387 -9.53 10.63 10.49
CA MET A 387 -9.24 12.03 10.14
C MET A 387 -8.14 12.66 10.99
N LYS A 388 -8.05 12.32 12.29
CA LYS A 388 -7.00 12.86 13.16
C LYS A 388 -5.63 12.29 12.82
N ALA A 389 -5.53 10.97 12.66
CA ALA A 389 -4.28 10.32 12.26
C ALA A 389 -3.83 10.74 10.85
N HIS A 390 -4.77 10.74 9.90
CA HIS A 390 -4.56 11.10 8.51
C HIS A 390 -4.05 12.53 8.35
N ASN A 391 -4.74 13.50 8.95
CA ASN A 391 -4.32 14.90 8.85
C ASN A 391 -2.97 15.15 9.52
N LEU A 392 -2.65 14.43 10.60
CA LEU A 392 -1.33 14.49 11.20
C LEU A 392 -0.25 13.89 10.28
N ALA A 393 -0.57 12.82 9.54
CA ALA A 393 0.32 12.23 8.54
C ALA A 393 0.58 13.17 7.36
N VAL A 394 -0.47 13.77 6.79
CA VAL A 394 -0.34 14.77 5.71
C VAL A 394 0.44 15.99 6.20
N ARG A 395 0.18 16.44 7.43
CA ARG A 395 0.92 17.56 8.03
C ARG A 395 2.40 17.23 8.22
N PHE A 396 2.73 16.01 8.65
CA PHE A 396 4.12 15.55 8.71
C PHE A 396 4.78 15.66 7.33
N LEU A 397 4.14 15.12 6.29
CA LEU A 397 4.70 15.14 4.93
C LEU A 397 4.93 16.57 4.44
N TYR A 398 3.97 17.47 4.65
CA TYR A 398 4.12 18.89 4.31
C TYR A 398 5.35 19.50 5.01
N ASP A 399 5.40 19.43 6.34
CA ASP A 399 6.50 20.01 7.14
C ASP A 399 7.86 19.37 6.78
N ALA A 400 7.88 18.06 6.48
CA ALA A 400 9.08 17.33 6.15
C ALA A 400 9.60 17.65 4.73
N TRP A 401 8.72 17.80 3.72
CA TRP A 401 9.11 18.26 2.39
C TRP A 401 9.59 19.71 2.40
N GLU A 402 8.95 20.60 3.15
CA GLU A 402 9.42 21.98 3.33
C GLU A 402 10.79 22.05 4.01
N THR A 403 11.06 21.15 4.96
CA THR A 403 12.31 21.17 5.75
C THR A 403 13.47 20.43 5.06
N PHE A 404 13.19 19.29 4.42
CA PHE A 404 14.21 18.35 3.95
C PHE A 404 14.20 18.09 2.43
N GLY A 405 13.22 18.61 1.69
CA GLY A 405 12.92 18.30 0.28
C GLY A 405 13.81 18.88 -0.80
#